data_AF-A0A3N2R5J7-F1
#
_entry.id   AF-A0A3N2R5J7-F1
#
_cell.length_a   1.000
_cell.length_b   1.000
_cell.length_c   1.000
_cell.angle_alpha   90.00
_cell.angle_beta   90.00
_cell.angle_gamma   90.00
#
_symmetry.space_group_name_H-M   'P 1'
#
loop_
_entity.id
_entity.type
_entity.pdbx_description
1 polymer ?
#
loop_
_entity_poly.entity_id
_entity_poly.type
_entity_poly.pdbx_seq_one_letter_code
_entity_poly.pdbx_strand_id
1 'polypeptide(L)'
;MLREASAFGRKSFLTQQLLATGHLVGVEGAAEIQDNPDDMLAIELSFMWGWSFAYAEGRGGWPTTPDQRATLQMIQYCMDHHSMDLEQARAEGSALDRMWNEVDPLFDALQKRGQESFHDPDQPILAYAIERIAQYRQENPTAR
;
A
#
# COMPACT_ATOMS: atom_id res chain seq x y z
N MET A 1 -6.12 -18.96 -5.14
CA MET A 1 -6.18 -17.64 -5.79
C MET A 1 -6.07 -16.47 -4.81
N LEU A 2 -7.04 -16.17 -3.92
CA LEU A 2 -6.91 -15.01 -3.01
C LEU A 2 -5.66 -15.11 -2.11
N ARG A 3 -5.45 -16.25 -1.43
CA ARG A 3 -4.23 -16.50 -0.64
C ARG A 3 -2.94 -16.43 -1.46
N GLU A 4 -2.98 -16.85 -2.73
CA GLU A 4 -1.81 -16.79 -3.61
C GLU A 4 -1.51 -15.33 -3.99
N ALA A 5 -2.54 -14.54 -4.27
CA ALA A 5 -2.41 -13.11 -4.52
C ALA A 5 -1.87 -12.37 -3.29
N SER A 6 -2.42 -12.64 -2.10
CA SER A 6 -1.92 -12.06 -0.83
C SER A 6 -0.47 -12.44 -0.57
N ALA A 7 -0.09 -13.72 -0.78
CA ALA A 7 1.29 -14.17 -0.61
C ALA A 7 2.25 -13.52 -1.63
N PHE A 8 1.84 -13.40 -2.89
CA PHE A 8 2.65 -12.75 -3.93
C PHE A 8 2.78 -11.25 -3.66
N GLY A 9 1.67 -10.60 -3.29
CA GLY A 9 1.65 -9.20 -2.87
C GLY A 9 2.58 -8.92 -1.70
N ARG A 10 2.55 -9.74 -0.63
CA ARG A 10 3.50 -9.62 0.48
C ARG A 10 4.95 -9.73 0.02
N LYS A 11 5.26 -10.69 -0.86
CA LYS A 11 6.61 -10.83 -1.39
C LYS A 11 7.03 -9.58 -2.15
N SER A 12 6.12 -9.00 -2.94
CA SER A 12 6.32 -7.74 -3.63
C SER A 12 6.61 -6.61 -2.65
N PHE A 13 5.79 -6.46 -1.61
CA PHE A 13 6.00 -5.43 -0.59
C PHE A 13 7.34 -5.57 0.14
N LEU A 14 7.70 -6.78 0.56
CA LEU A 14 8.99 -7.03 1.19
C LEU A 14 10.16 -6.67 0.26
N THR A 15 10.04 -6.97 -1.04
CA THR A 15 11.04 -6.59 -2.04
C THR A 15 11.16 -5.07 -2.11
N GLN A 16 10.02 -4.37 -2.16
CA GLN A 16 9.97 -2.90 -2.17
C GLN A 16 10.57 -2.27 -0.90
N GLN A 17 10.32 -2.86 0.29
CA GLN A 17 10.95 -2.41 1.54
C GLN A 17 12.48 -2.59 1.54
N LEU A 18 12.96 -3.73 1.03
CA LEU A 18 14.39 -3.98 0.91
C LEU A 18 15.07 -3.01 -0.06
N LEU A 19 14.44 -2.74 -1.21
CA LEU A 19 14.91 -1.74 -2.18
C LEU A 19 14.89 -0.33 -1.58
N ALA A 20 13.89 -0.02 -0.75
CA ALA A 20 13.77 1.29 -0.10
C ALA A 20 14.83 1.53 0.99
N THR A 21 15.29 0.48 1.67
CA THR A 21 16.24 0.60 2.79
C THR A 21 17.54 1.31 2.39
N GLY A 22 18.07 1.01 1.19
CA GLY A 22 19.27 1.69 0.68
C GLY A 22 19.01 3.09 0.12
N HIS A 23 17.83 3.29 -0.48
CA HIS A 23 17.47 4.55 -1.15
C HIS A 23 17.17 5.68 -0.16
N LEU A 24 16.56 5.36 0.99
CA LEU A 24 16.09 6.36 1.96
C LEU A 24 17.18 6.82 2.94
N VAL A 25 18.39 6.26 2.88
CA VAL A 25 19.49 6.65 3.77
C VAL A 25 19.85 8.11 3.52
N GLY A 26 19.72 8.95 4.54
CA GLY A 26 20.03 10.38 4.46
C GLY A 26 18.90 11.24 3.89
N VAL A 27 17.73 10.67 3.59
CA VAL A 27 16.53 11.44 3.27
C VAL A 27 15.94 11.98 4.57
N GLU A 28 15.91 13.30 4.72
CA GLU A 28 15.37 13.97 5.89
C GLU A 28 13.87 13.63 6.06
N GLY A 29 13.43 13.34 7.29
CA GLY A 29 12.04 12.97 7.60
C GLY A 29 11.62 11.53 7.21
N ALA A 30 12.38 10.83 6.35
CA ALA A 30 12.04 9.46 5.96
C ALA A 30 12.14 8.47 7.13
N ALA A 31 13.15 8.63 8.00
CA ALA A 31 13.30 7.79 9.20
C ALA A 31 12.10 7.91 10.15
N GLU A 32 11.57 9.12 10.34
CA GLU A 32 10.40 9.34 11.21
C GLU A 32 9.14 8.64 10.69
N ILE A 33 8.97 8.60 9.37
CA ILE A 33 7.89 7.84 8.72
C ILE A 33 8.12 6.34 8.94
N GLN A 34 9.32 5.84 8.63
CA GLN A 34 9.66 4.41 8.73
C GLN A 34 9.55 3.86 10.16
N ASP A 35 9.89 4.68 11.15
CA ASP A 35 9.87 4.31 12.56
C ASP A 35 8.47 4.50 13.20
N ASN A 36 7.51 5.09 12.48
CA ASN A 36 6.12 5.23 12.93
C ASN A 36 5.24 4.08 12.37
N PRO A 37 4.77 3.15 13.23
CA PRO A 37 3.98 2.00 12.79
C PRO A 37 2.67 2.37 12.10
N ASP A 38 1.98 3.42 12.55
CA ASP A 38 0.69 3.80 12.00
C ASP A 38 0.84 4.44 10.62
N ASP A 39 1.85 5.31 10.46
CA ASP A 39 2.19 5.90 9.17
C ASP A 39 2.60 4.82 8.15
N MET A 40 3.47 3.89 8.58
CA MET A 40 3.90 2.79 7.72
C MET A 40 2.75 1.86 7.36
N LEU A 41 1.82 1.60 8.28
CA LEU A 41 0.65 0.78 7.99
C LEU A 41 -0.26 1.48 6.96
N ALA A 42 -0.52 2.78 7.11
CA ALA A 42 -1.32 3.54 6.14
C ALA A 42 -0.67 3.56 4.74
N ILE A 43 0.65 3.72 4.69
CA ILE A 43 1.45 3.63 3.46
C ILE A 43 1.35 2.24 2.83
N GLU A 44 1.61 1.20 3.63
CA GLU A 44 1.59 -0.19 3.23
C GLU A 44 0.24 -0.60 2.66
N LEU A 45 -0.85 -0.34 3.39
CA LEU A 45 -2.20 -0.77 2.99
C LEU A 45 -2.65 -0.07 1.70
N SER A 46 -2.42 1.23 1.56
CA SER A 46 -2.77 1.98 0.35
C SER A 46 -1.96 1.51 -0.86
N PHE A 47 -0.66 1.31 -0.67
CA PHE A 47 0.24 0.77 -1.69
C PHE A 47 -0.17 -0.65 -2.11
N MET A 48 -0.44 -1.53 -1.14
CA MET A 48 -0.82 -2.91 -1.39
C MET A 48 -2.20 -3.05 -2.00
N TRP A 49 -3.12 -2.14 -1.69
CA TRP A 49 -4.41 -2.06 -2.36
C TRP A 49 -4.23 -1.77 -3.85
N GLY A 50 -3.42 -0.77 -4.20
CA GLY A 50 -3.11 -0.43 -5.59
C GLY A 50 -2.44 -1.58 -6.34
N TRP A 51 -1.46 -2.24 -5.71
CA TRP A 51 -0.84 -3.45 -6.27
C TRP A 51 -1.88 -4.54 -6.56
N SER A 52 -2.81 -4.77 -5.61
CA SER A 52 -3.85 -5.80 -5.72
C SER A 52 -4.90 -5.45 -6.77
N PHE A 53 -5.18 -4.17 -6.96
CA PHE A 53 -6.04 -3.65 -8.01
C PHE A 53 -5.46 -3.97 -9.39
N ALA A 54 -4.19 -3.63 -9.64
CA ALA A 54 -3.51 -3.94 -10.91
C ALA A 54 -3.46 -5.45 -11.19
N TYR A 55 -3.18 -6.25 -10.16
CA TYR A 55 -3.24 -7.71 -10.26
C TYR A 55 -4.65 -8.20 -10.64
N ALA A 56 -5.70 -7.63 -10.04
CA ALA A 56 -7.08 -8.01 -10.30
C ALA A 56 -7.56 -7.59 -11.71
N GLU A 57 -7.14 -6.42 -12.20
CA GLU A 57 -7.39 -5.98 -13.58
C GLU A 57 -6.77 -6.94 -14.60
N GLY A 58 -5.49 -7.30 -14.41
CA GLY A 58 -4.78 -8.19 -15.33
C GLY A 58 -5.33 -9.62 -15.40
N ARG A 59 -6.11 -10.07 -14.41
CA ARG A 59 -6.62 -11.45 -14.31
C ARG A 59 -7.95 -11.71 -15.01
N GLY A 60 -8.75 -10.68 -15.34
CA GLY A 60 -10.00 -10.76 -16.14
C GLY A 60 -11.08 -11.76 -15.66
N GLY A 61 -12.33 -11.63 -16.14
CA GLY A 61 -13.32 -12.71 -16.08
C GLY A 61 -13.98 -13.04 -14.72
N TRP A 62 -14.25 -12.05 -13.87
CA TRP A 62 -14.97 -12.24 -12.60
C TRP A 62 -16.27 -11.43 -12.54
N PRO A 63 -17.26 -11.89 -11.75
CA PRO A 63 -18.48 -11.12 -11.51
C PRO A 63 -18.28 -9.89 -10.62
N THR A 64 -17.12 -9.78 -9.93
CA THR A 64 -16.76 -8.64 -9.06
C THR A 64 -15.77 -7.71 -9.74
N THR A 65 -15.83 -6.44 -9.38
CA THR A 65 -14.95 -5.40 -9.93
C THR A 65 -13.51 -5.53 -9.38
N PRO A 66 -12.49 -4.96 -10.04
CA PRO A 66 -11.11 -4.98 -9.55
C PRO A 66 -10.95 -4.38 -8.14
N ASP A 67 -11.60 -3.26 -7.85
CA ASP A 67 -11.62 -2.61 -6.53
C ASP A 67 -12.16 -3.54 -5.43
N GLN A 68 -13.33 -4.14 -5.64
CA GLN A 68 -13.89 -5.12 -4.70
C GLN A 68 -12.92 -6.28 -4.41
N ARG A 69 -12.18 -6.74 -5.43
CA ARG A 69 -11.20 -7.82 -5.28
C ARG A 69 -9.93 -7.36 -4.57
N ALA A 70 -9.48 -6.12 -4.81
CA ALA A 70 -8.37 -5.53 -4.08
C ALA A 70 -8.71 -5.45 -2.58
N THR A 71 -9.91 -4.98 -2.24
CA THR A 71 -10.36 -4.89 -0.85
C THR A 71 -10.47 -6.24 -0.16
N LEU A 72 -11.01 -7.26 -0.85
CA LEU A 72 -11.01 -8.64 -0.31
C LEU A 72 -9.60 -9.18 -0.09
N GLN A 73 -8.66 -8.85 -0.97
CA GLN A 73 -7.25 -9.23 -0.81
C GLN A 73 -6.60 -8.49 0.37
N MET A 74 -6.96 -7.22 0.61
CA MET A 74 -6.49 -6.46 1.78
C MET A 74 -7.00 -7.02 3.10
N ILE A 75 -8.27 -7.42 3.16
CA ILE A 75 -8.81 -8.10 4.35
C ILE A 75 -7.99 -9.37 4.64
N GLN A 76 -7.75 -10.21 3.63
CA GLN A 76 -6.94 -11.42 3.79
C GLN A 76 -5.49 -11.09 4.19
N TYR A 77 -4.91 -10.06 3.57
CA TYR A 77 -3.55 -9.59 3.87
C TYR A 77 -3.40 -9.14 5.32
N CYS A 78 -4.33 -8.33 5.82
CA CYS A 78 -4.36 -7.88 7.22
C CYS A 78 -4.44 -9.05 8.20
N MET A 79 -5.28 -10.05 7.91
CA MET A 79 -5.39 -11.25 8.76
C MET A 79 -4.10 -12.08 8.75
N ASP A 80 -3.51 -12.30 7.57
CA ASP A 80 -2.34 -13.18 7.42
C ASP A 80 -1.03 -12.53 7.89
N HIS A 81 -0.94 -11.19 7.90
CA HIS A 81 0.34 -10.49 8.08
C HIS A 81 0.36 -9.49 9.23
N HIS A 82 -0.79 -8.94 9.59
CA HIS A 82 -0.90 -8.02 10.73
C HIS A 82 -1.58 -8.67 11.93
N SER A 83 -1.84 -9.99 11.87
CA SER A 83 -2.52 -10.77 12.92
C SER A 83 -3.86 -10.16 13.36
N MET A 84 -4.50 -9.42 12.46
CA MET A 84 -5.80 -8.82 12.69
C MET A 84 -6.87 -9.91 12.69
N ASP A 85 -7.87 -9.79 13.54
CA ASP A 85 -9.07 -10.59 13.40
C ASP A 85 -9.91 -10.14 12.19
N LEU A 86 -10.98 -10.88 11.88
CA LEU A 86 -11.83 -10.57 10.73
C LEU A 86 -12.53 -9.22 10.86
N GLU A 87 -12.90 -8.79 12.06
CA GLU A 87 -13.60 -7.52 12.28
C GLU A 87 -12.65 -6.35 12.03
N GLN A 88 -11.45 -6.41 12.61
CA GLN A 88 -10.38 -5.45 12.41
C GLN A 88 -9.98 -5.37 10.93
N ALA A 89 -9.72 -6.51 10.29
CA ALA A 89 -9.33 -6.54 8.88
C ALA A 89 -10.43 -5.98 7.95
N ARG A 90 -11.71 -6.22 8.27
CA ARG A 90 -12.83 -5.63 7.53
C ARG A 90 -12.94 -4.13 7.74
N ALA A 91 -12.62 -3.62 8.93
CA ALA A 91 -12.58 -2.19 9.20
C ALA A 91 -11.51 -1.51 8.33
N GLU A 92 -10.31 -2.08 8.23
CA GLU A 92 -9.24 -1.59 7.36
C GLU A 92 -9.64 -1.62 5.89
N GLY A 93 -10.16 -2.75 5.40
CA GLY A 93 -10.65 -2.84 4.01
C GLY A 93 -11.73 -1.79 3.69
N SER A 94 -12.66 -1.56 4.62
CA SER A 94 -13.72 -0.54 4.48
C SER A 94 -13.16 0.88 4.55
N ALA A 95 -12.06 1.11 5.28
CA ALA A 95 -11.39 2.40 5.29
C ALA A 95 -10.75 2.72 3.93
N LEU A 96 -10.07 1.73 3.32
CA LEU A 96 -9.50 1.88 1.98
C LEU A 96 -10.58 2.13 0.92
N ASP A 97 -11.71 1.41 0.97
CA ASP A 97 -12.85 1.66 0.08
C ASP A 97 -13.39 3.09 0.22
N ARG A 98 -13.47 3.61 1.46
CA ARG A 98 -13.89 5.00 1.69
C ARG A 98 -12.89 5.98 1.09
N MET A 99 -11.60 5.81 1.36
CA MET A 99 -10.54 6.66 0.80
C MET A 99 -10.55 6.69 -0.72
N TRP A 100 -10.77 5.54 -1.37
CA TRP A 100 -10.93 5.46 -2.82
C TRP A 100 -12.13 6.26 -3.32
N ASN A 101 -13.30 6.08 -2.69
CA ASN A 101 -14.53 6.76 -3.11
C ASN A 101 -14.51 8.27 -2.82
N GLU A 102 -13.79 8.69 -1.78
CA GLU A 102 -13.61 10.09 -1.40
C GLU A 102 -12.47 10.77 -2.18
N VAL A 103 -11.72 10.01 -2.98
CA VAL A 103 -10.55 10.49 -3.72
C VAL A 103 -9.52 11.11 -2.77
N ASP A 104 -9.23 10.40 -1.68
CA ASP A 104 -8.23 10.83 -0.71
C ASP A 104 -6.87 11.02 -1.43
N PRO A 105 -6.25 12.22 -1.36
CA PRO A 105 -5.05 12.52 -2.13
C PRO A 105 -3.84 11.64 -1.77
N LEU A 106 -3.70 11.28 -0.50
CA LEU A 106 -2.59 10.44 -0.04
C LEU A 106 -2.80 9.00 -0.50
N PHE A 107 -4.01 8.48 -0.34
CA PHE A 107 -4.41 7.19 -0.87
C PHE A 107 -4.20 7.11 -2.38
N ASP A 108 -4.68 8.08 -3.15
CA ASP A 108 -4.54 8.11 -4.62
C ASP A 108 -3.07 8.13 -5.06
N ALA A 109 -2.22 8.88 -4.35
CA ALA A 109 -0.78 8.89 -4.63
C ALA A 109 -0.15 7.51 -4.36
N LEU A 110 -0.45 6.90 -3.22
CA LEU A 110 0.13 5.62 -2.80
C LEU A 110 -0.38 4.44 -3.64
N GLN A 111 -1.68 4.38 -3.92
CA GLN A 111 -2.26 3.30 -4.71
C GLN A 111 -1.71 3.30 -6.15
N LYS A 112 -1.45 4.47 -6.75
CA LYS A 112 -0.76 4.57 -8.05
C LYS A 112 0.64 3.96 -8.00
N ARG A 113 1.42 4.26 -6.96
CA ARG A 113 2.74 3.64 -6.75
C ARG A 113 2.64 2.12 -6.54
N GLY A 114 1.59 1.68 -5.85
CA GLY A 114 1.24 0.26 -5.74
C GLY A 114 1.06 -0.40 -7.10
N GLN A 115 0.24 0.20 -7.97
CA GLN A 115 0.01 -0.29 -9.34
C GLN A 115 1.31 -0.29 -10.17
N GLU A 116 2.10 0.78 -10.12
CA GLU A 116 3.40 0.85 -10.80
C GLU A 116 4.31 -0.29 -10.35
N SER A 117 4.38 -0.58 -9.05
CA SER A 117 5.24 -1.66 -8.53
C SER A 117 4.81 -3.06 -8.95
N PHE A 118 3.54 -3.25 -9.31
CA PHE A 118 3.09 -4.51 -9.90
C PHE A 118 3.69 -4.71 -11.30
N HIS A 119 3.85 -3.63 -12.07
CA HIS A 119 4.41 -3.67 -13.42
C HIS A 119 5.94 -3.63 -13.43
N ASP A 120 6.55 -2.90 -12.50
CA ASP A 120 8.01 -2.67 -12.41
C ASP A 120 8.57 -3.06 -11.02
N PRO A 121 8.54 -4.36 -10.64
CA PRO A 121 8.80 -4.81 -9.27
C PRO A 121 10.24 -4.60 -8.77
N ASP A 122 11.19 -4.39 -9.68
CA ASP A 122 12.62 -4.23 -9.36
C ASP A 122 13.03 -2.77 -9.09
N GLN A 123 12.11 -1.82 -9.25
CA GLN A 123 12.36 -0.40 -8.97
C GLN A 123 12.02 -0.06 -7.52
N PRO A 124 12.73 0.88 -6.86
CA PRO A 124 12.47 1.26 -5.46
C PRO A 124 11.25 2.21 -5.35
N ILE A 125 10.10 1.80 -5.89
CA ILE A 125 8.92 2.64 -6.05
C ILE A 125 8.34 3.08 -4.69
N LEU A 126 8.33 2.19 -3.71
CA LEU A 126 7.93 2.54 -2.34
C LEU A 126 8.84 3.61 -1.72
N ALA A 127 10.14 3.59 -2.05
CA ALA A 127 11.09 4.56 -1.55
C ALA A 127 10.75 5.97 -2.04
N TYR A 128 10.46 6.10 -3.34
CA TYR A 128 10.02 7.38 -3.91
C TYR A 128 8.71 7.87 -3.30
N ALA A 129 7.80 6.98 -2.92
CA ALA A 129 6.58 7.36 -2.23
C ALA A 129 6.87 7.95 -0.83
N ILE A 130 7.68 7.24 -0.03
CA ILE A 130 8.06 7.67 1.32
C ILE A 130 8.84 9.00 1.27
N GLU A 131 9.80 9.13 0.35
CA GLU A 131 10.56 10.36 0.15
C GLU A 131 9.65 11.56 -0.15
N ARG A 132 8.64 11.38 -1.01
CA ARG A 132 7.70 12.45 -1.37
C ARG A 132 6.79 12.83 -0.21
N ILE A 133 6.36 11.86 0.61
CA ILE A 133 5.59 12.15 1.83
C ILE A 133 6.44 12.91 2.84
N ALA A 134 7.71 12.51 3.03
CA ALA A 134 8.64 13.20 3.91
C ALA A 134 8.85 14.67 3.49
N GLN A 135 9.12 14.89 2.20
CA GLN A 135 9.24 16.24 1.62
C GLN A 135 7.96 17.06 1.83
N TYR A 136 6.78 16.49 1.56
CA TYR A 136 5.51 17.18 1.75
C TYR A 136 5.27 17.61 3.20
N ARG A 137 5.57 16.74 4.18
CA ARG A 137 5.44 17.04 5.61
C ARG A 137 6.38 18.15 6.06
N GLN A 138 7.59 18.22 5.50
CA GLN A 138 8.53 19.31 5.75
C GLN A 138 8.03 20.65 5.20
N GLU A 139 7.47 20.63 3.99
CA GLU A 139 6.90 21.81 3.34
C GLU A 139 5.58 22.26 4.03
N ASN A 140 4.88 21.34 4.70
CA ASN A 140 3.56 21.56 5.30
C ASN A 140 3.49 21.00 6.75
N PRO A 141 4.21 21.60 7.71
CA PRO A 141 4.39 21.04 9.06
C PRO A 141 3.10 20.95 9.91
N THR A 142 1.99 21.55 9.47
CA THR A 142 0.67 21.46 10.12
C THR A 142 -0.21 20.35 9.54
N ALA A 143 0.18 19.73 8.42
CA ALA A 143 -0.52 18.58 7.86
C ALA A 143 -0.05 17.31 8.60
N ARG A 144 -0.85 16.84 9.56
CA ARG A 144 -0.70 15.52 10.16
C ARG A 144 -1.79 14.61 9.63
#